data_AF-A0A151R180-F1
#
_entry.id   AF-A0A151R180-F1
#
_cell.length_a   1.000
_cell.length_b   1.000
_cell.length_c   1.000
_cell.angle_alpha   90.00
_cell.angle_beta   90.00
_cell.angle_gamma   90.00
#
_symmetry.space_group_name_H-M   'P 1'
#
loop_
_entity.id
_entity.type
_entity.pdbx_description
1 polymer ?
#
loop_
_entity_poly.entity_id
_entity_poly.type
_entity_poly.pdbx_seq_one_letter_code
_entity_poly.pdbx_strand_id
1 'polypeptide(L)' 'MVMRDFNAILYSHERVGGVGTSCIRGDNAFRDWVNHCNLVDLGFIGAPFTWRRGRLFE' A
#
# COMPACT_ATOMS: atom_id res chain seq x y z
N MET A 1 -2.94 -15.18 -9.25
CA MET A 1 -3.16 -13.72 -9.28
C MET A 1 -3.86 -13.33 -7.99
N VAL A 2 -3.42 -12.28 -7.30
CA VAL A 2 -4.03 -11.80 -6.04
C VAL A 2 -4.40 -10.33 -6.21
N MET A 3 -5.61 -9.95 -5.82
CA MET A 3 -6.09 -8.57 -5.82
C MET A 3 -6.99 -8.36 -4.61
N ARG A 4 -6.64 -7.44 -3.71
CA ARG A 4 -7.40 -7.08 -2.51
C ARG A 4 -7.05 -5.66 -2.07
N ASP A 5 -7.83 -5.10 -1.16
CA ASP A 5 -7.37 -3.97 -0.34
C ASP A 5 -6.44 -4.51 0.77
N PHE A 6 -5.14 -4.22 0.64
CA PHE A 6 -4.12 -4.68 1.56
C PHE A 6 -3.93 -3.76 2.77
N ASN A 7 -4.39 -2.50 2.71
CA ASN A 7 -4.06 -1.47 3.70
C ASN A 7 -2.55 -1.33 4.01
N ALA A 8 -1.68 -1.72 3.07
CA ALA A 8 -0.22 -1.70 3.17
C ALA A 8 0.40 -1.30 1.81
N ILE A 9 1.63 -0.80 1.83
CA ILE A 9 2.39 -0.40 0.64
C ILE A 9 3.66 -1.23 0.46
N LEU A 10 4.10 -1.43 -0.78
CA LEU A 10 5.37 -2.09 -1.11
C LEU A 10 6.53 -1.10 -1.18
N TYR A 11 6.27 0.16 -1.53
CA TYR A 11 7.28 1.19 -1.66
C TYR A 11 6.84 2.50 -1.02
N SER A 12 7.79 3.23 -0.42
CA SER A 12 7.51 4.47 0.30
C SER A 12 6.81 5.55 -0.54
N HIS A 13 7.02 5.56 -1.86
CA HIS A 13 6.42 6.53 -2.78
C HIS A 13 4.93 6.27 -3.09
N GLU A 14 4.38 5.11 -2.73
CA GLU A 14 2.97 4.78 -2.92
C GLU A 14 2.06 5.45 -1.88
N ARG A 15 2.64 6.10 -0.87
CA ARG A 15 1.93 6.88 0.14
C ARG A 15 2.50 8.28 0.22
N VAL A 16 1.62 9.28 0.16
CA VAL A 16 1.98 10.70 0.32
C VAL A 16 1.28 11.26 1.55
N GLY A 17 2.05 11.92 2.42
CA GLY A 17 1.58 12.46 3.69
C GLY A 17 1.37 11.39 4.78
N GLY A 18 0.74 11.79 5.89
CA GLY A 18 0.56 10.94 7.07
C GLY A 18 1.80 10.83 7.96
N VAL A 19 1.66 10.15 9.10
CA VAL A 19 2.79 9.88 10.00
C VAL A 19 3.58 8.70 9.40
N GLY A 20 4.84 8.95 9.01
CA GLY A 20 5.71 7.98 8.32
C GLY A 20 5.95 6.66 9.07
N THR A 21 5.58 6.59 10.35
CA THR A 21 5.70 5.39 11.19
C THR A 21 4.42 4.58 11.35
N SER A 22 3.26 5.09 10.89
CA SER A 22 1.94 4.57 11.26
C SER A 22 1.66 3.12 10.86
N CYS A 23 2.45 2.52 9.97
CA CYS A 23 2.26 1.13 9.54
C CYS A 23 3.54 0.42 9.07
N ILE A 24 4.73 0.84 9.52
CA ILE A 24 6.02 0.21 9.13
C ILE A 24 6.00 -1.31 9.35
N ARG A 25 5.43 -1.78 10.47
CA ARG A 25 5.33 -3.21 10.76
C ARG A 25 4.45 -3.96 9.74
N GLY A 26 3.32 -3.37 9.35
CA GLY A 26 2.41 -3.96 8.37
C GLY A 26 3.00 -3.94 6.96
N ASP A 27 3.61 -2.83 6.56
CA ASP A 27 4.28 -2.67 5.26
C ASP A 27 5.45 -3.67 5.11
N ASN A 28 6.23 -3.90 6.18
CA ASN A 28 7.30 -4.91 6.18
C ASN A 28 6.76 -6.34 6.09
N ALA A 29 5.75 -6.69 6.89
CA ALA A 29 5.13 -8.02 6.82
C ALA A 29 4.52 -8.30 5.45
N PHE A 30 3.94 -7.28 4.81
CA PHE A 30 3.43 -7.39 3.46
C PHE A 30 4.54 -7.63 2.45
N ARG A 31 5.65 -6.89 2.54
CA ARG A 31 6.82 -7.10 1.67
C ARG A 31 7.43 -8.51 1.83
N ASP A 32 7.54 -8.99 3.06
CA ASP A 32 8.04 -10.34 3.34
C ASP A 32 7.13 -11.41 2.74
N TRP A 33 5.81 -11.24 2.84
CA TRP A 33 4.83 -12.15 2.22
C TRP A 33 4.94 -12.14 0.68
N VAL A 34 5.06 -10.97 0.06
CA VAL A 34 5.26 -10.85 -1.41
C VAL A 34 6.52 -11.59 -1.85
N ASN A 35 7.63 -11.39 -1.14
CA ASN A 35 8.91 -12.05 -1.42
C ASN A 35 8.82 -13.57 -1.20
N HIS A 36 8.26 -14.01 -0.07
CA HIS A 36 8.14 -15.41 0.28
C HIS A 36 7.30 -16.20 -0.74
N CYS A 37 6.27 -15.57 -1.30
CA CYS A 37 5.42 -16.17 -2.32
C CYS A 37 5.91 -15.94 -3.76
N ASN A 38 7.09 -15.34 -3.97
CA ASN A 38 7.61 -14.95 -5.29
C ASN A 38 6.58 -14.16 -6.13
N LEU A 39 5.83 -13.27 -5.48
CA LEU A 39 4.86 -12.42 -6.15
C LEU A 39 5.55 -11.20 -6.73
N VAL A 40 5.01 -10.71 -7.84
CA VAL A 40 5.45 -9.47 -8.49
C VAL A 40 4.26 -8.54 -8.58
N ASP A 41 4.50 -7.25 -8.34
CA ASP A 41 3.52 -6.22 -8.63
C ASP A 41 3.43 -6.00 -10.14
N LEU A 42 2.21 -6.09 -10.67
CA LEU A 42 1.94 -5.92 -12.10
C LEU A 42 1.84 -4.43 -12.50
N GLY A 43 1.76 -3.54 -11.51
CA GLY A 43 1.47 -2.13 -11.71
C GLY A 43 -0.02 -1.86 -11.98
N PHE A 44 -0.37 -0.58 -11.98
CA PHE A 44 -1.75 -0.12 -12.19
C PHE A 44 -1.76 1.05 -13.19
N ILE A 45 -2.69 1.01 -14.15
CA ILE A 45 -2.94 2.11 -15.08
C ILE A 45 -4.24 2.79 -14.64
N GLY A 46 -4.14 4.02 -14.14
CA GLY A 46 -5.30 4.77 -13.67
C GLY A 46 -4.91 5.90 -12.71
N ALA A 47 -5.76 6.14 -11.70
CA ALA A 47 -5.46 7.11 -10.65
C ALA A 47 -4.17 6.73 -9.89
N PRO A 48 -3.34 7.71 -9.49
CA PRO A 48 -2.06 7.46 -8.84
C PRO A 48 -2.18 6.86 -7.43
N PHE A 49 -3.36 6.94 -6.80
CA PHE A 49 -3.63 6.39 -5.48
C PHE A 49 -4.98 5.69 -5.47
N THR A 50 -5.08 4.56 -4.76
CA THR A 50 -6.31 3.77 -4.61
C THR A 50 -7.17 4.22 -3.43
N TRP A 51 -6.60 5.00 -2.51
CA TRP A 51 -7.30 5.54 -1.34
C TRP A 51 -6.82 6.95 -1.01
N ARG A 52 -7.74 7.78 -0.51
CA ARG A 52 -7.44 9.08 0.10
C ARG A 52 -8.29 9.25 1.34
N ARG A 53 -7.74 9.85 2.39
CA ARG A 53 -8.53 10.24 3.57
C ARG A 53 -9.56 11.28 3.14
N GLY A 54 -10.84 11.00 3.38
CA GLY A 54 -11.91 11.97 3.18
C GLY A 54 -11.73 13.20 4.07
N ARG A 55 -12.35 14.32 3.70
CA ARG A 55 -12.47 15.47 4.60
C ARG A 55 -13.47 15.11 5.70
N LEU A 56 -13.08 15.25 6.97
CA LEU A 56 -13.97 15.13 8.12
C LEU A 56 -14.84 16.39 8.23
N PHE A 57 -15.67 16.67 7.23
CA PHE A 57 -16.72 17.70 7.31
C PHE A 57 -17.86 17.33 6.36
N GLU A 58 -18.94 16.82 6.95
CA GLU A 58 -20.32 17.08 6.55
C GLU A 58 -21.09 17.44 7.84
#